data_AF-A0A6V7KWB8-F1
#
_entry.id   AF-A0A6V7KWB8-F1
#
_cell.length_a   1.000
_cell.length_b   1.000
_cell.length_c   1.000
_cell.angle_alpha   90.00
_cell.angle_beta   90.00
_cell.angle_gamma   90.00
#
_symmetry.space_group_name_H-M   'P 1'
#
loop_
_entity.id
_entity.type
_entity.pdbx_description
1 polymer ?
#
loop_
_entity_poly.entity_id
_entity_poly.type
_entity_poly.pdbx_seq_one_letter_code
_entity_poly.pdbx_strand_id
1 'polypeptide(L)'
;GLTKAVKAFKEEKFEEIIPICTEEIEKAENTNVAEKMKFLLLRGTFYLLLGQHDKAMADLDEVISNTSTDKSVRTNALIKRATMHMQLENPAKCFEDFEAAVQTDPNCGDIYHHRGQ
;
A
#
# COMPACT_ATOMS: atom_id res chain seq x y z
N GLY A 1 -14.93 -2.60 8.33
CA GLY A 1 -14.04 -1.41 8.44
C GLY A 1 -13.93 -0.51 7.24
N LEU A 2 -13.93 -1.02 6.00
CA LEU A 2 -13.42 -0.24 4.86
C LEU A 2 -14.25 1.03 4.60
N THR A 3 -15.57 0.93 4.75
CA THR A 3 -16.48 2.09 4.67
C THR A 3 -16.17 3.16 5.71
N LYS A 4 -15.72 2.79 6.92
CA LYS A 4 -15.33 3.74 7.97
C LYS A 4 -14.04 4.46 7.58
N ALA A 5 -13.03 3.73 7.11
CA ALA A 5 -11.77 4.31 6.67
C ALA A 5 -11.97 5.25 5.45
N VAL A 6 -12.78 4.85 4.48
CA VAL A 6 -13.15 5.69 3.33
C VAL A 6 -13.95 6.92 3.77
N LYS A 7 -14.84 6.79 4.75
CA LYS A 7 -15.57 7.92 5.31
C LYS A 7 -14.63 8.91 6.01
N ALA A 8 -13.73 8.42 6.86
CA ALA A 8 -12.73 9.25 7.53
C ALA A 8 -11.85 10.00 6.51
N PHE A 9 -11.42 9.32 5.43
CA PHE A 9 -10.69 9.95 4.34
C PHE A 9 -11.49 11.07 3.66
N LYS A 10 -12.77 10.83 3.35
CA LYS A 10 -13.65 11.84 2.74
C LYS A 10 -13.96 13.03 3.65
N GLU A 11 -13.95 12.81 4.96
CA GLU A 11 -14.14 13.83 5.99
C GLU A 11 -12.81 14.47 6.42
N GLU A 12 -11.70 14.15 5.75
CA GLU A 12 -10.34 14.64 6.05
C GLU A 12 -9.84 14.33 7.48
N LYS A 13 -10.44 13.33 8.13
CA LYS A 13 -10.06 12.84 9.46
C LYS A 13 -8.91 11.83 9.35
N PHE A 14 -7.78 12.31 8.85
CA PHE A 14 -6.62 11.47 8.57
C PHE A 14 -6.04 10.78 9.80
N GLU A 15 -6.17 11.40 10.97
CA GLU A 15 -5.77 10.87 12.27
C GLU A 15 -6.54 9.60 12.67
N GLU A 16 -7.76 9.41 12.17
CA GLU A 16 -8.58 8.23 12.47
C GLU A 16 -8.22 7.02 11.58
N ILE A 17 -7.56 7.24 10.45
CA ILE A 17 -7.35 6.20 9.43
C ILE A 17 -6.42 5.09 9.93
N ILE A 18 -5.30 5.45 10.58
CA ILE A 18 -4.36 4.47 11.12
C ILE A 18 -5.00 3.62 12.24
N PRO A 19 -5.70 4.22 13.23
CA PRO A 19 -6.46 3.47 14.23
C PRO A 19 -7.49 2.52 13.61
N ILE A 20 -8.31 2.99 12.67
CA ILE A 20 -9.32 2.16 12.00
C ILE A 20 -8.67 0.99 11.27
N CYS A 21 -7.60 1.23 10.51
CA CYS A 21 -6.93 0.14 9.79
C CYS A 21 -6.32 -0.87 10.76
N THR A 22 -5.71 -0.41 11.85
CA THR A 22 -5.09 -1.29 12.85
C THR A 22 -6.12 -2.20 13.50
N GLU A 23 -7.25 -1.64 13.96
CA GLU A 23 -8.35 -2.41 14.54
C GLU A 23 -8.88 -3.48 13.56
N GLU A 24 -9.03 -3.13 12.28
CA GLU A 24 -9.57 -4.05 11.28
C GLU A 24 -8.56 -5.11 10.85
N ILE A 25 -7.26 -4.80 10.83
CA ILE A 25 -6.19 -5.76 10.59
C ILE A 25 -6.11 -6.80 11.71
N GLU A 26 -6.24 -6.36 12.97
CA GLU A 26 -6.23 -7.25 14.14
C GLU A 26 -7.46 -8.16 14.21
N LYS A 27 -8.61 -7.67 13.76
CA LYS A 27 -9.86 -8.45 13.66
C LYS A 27 -9.89 -9.42 12.48
N ALA A 28 -9.11 -9.16 11.44
CA ALA A 28 -9.09 -10.00 10.26
C ALA A 28 -8.48 -11.36 10.60
N GLU A 29 -9.32 -12.35 10.89
CA GLU A 29 -8.93 -13.76 10.95
C GLU A 29 -8.35 -14.23 9.59
N ASN A 30 -7.72 -15.40 9.58
CA ASN A 30 -7.16 -16.03 8.37
C ASN A 30 -8.16 -16.24 7.22
N THR A 31 -9.46 -16.02 7.45
CA THR A 31 -10.54 -16.22 6.47
C THR A 31 -10.78 -14.99 5.58
N ASN A 32 -10.29 -13.80 5.94
CA ASN A 32 -10.57 -12.57 5.20
C ASN A 32 -9.29 -11.83 4.73
N VAL A 33 -8.39 -12.60 4.15
CA VAL A 33 -7.06 -12.17 3.68
C VAL A 33 -7.16 -10.98 2.71
N ALA A 34 -8.10 -11.01 1.75
CA ALA A 34 -8.22 -9.96 0.75
C ALA A 34 -8.61 -8.60 1.35
N GLU A 35 -9.49 -8.56 2.37
CA GLU A 35 -9.79 -7.31 3.07
C GLU A 35 -8.62 -6.85 3.92
N LYS A 36 -7.94 -7.76 4.63
CA LYS A 36 -6.73 -7.43 5.40
C LYS A 36 -5.69 -6.71 4.54
N MET A 37 -5.44 -7.20 3.32
CA MET A 37 -4.47 -6.59 2.40
C MET A 37 -4.86 -5.17 1.99
N LYS A 38 -6.16 -4.84 1.90
CA LYS A 38 -6.62 -3.48 1.60
C LYS A 38 -6.36 -2.53 2.76
N PHE A 39 -6.55 -2.98 4.00
CA PHE A 39 -6.23 -2.16 5.18
C PHE A 39 -4.72 -1.98 5.37
N LEU A 40 -3.93 -3.02 5.12
CA LEU A 40 -2.46 -2.92 5.12
C LEU A 40 -1.98 -1.92 4.07
N LEU A 41 -2.47 -2.00 2.83
CA LEU A 41 -2.15 -1.04 1.78
C LEU A 41 -2.52 0.40 2.19
N LEU A 42 -3.72 0.58 2.76
CA LEU A 42 -4.18 1.90 3.20
C LEU A 42 -3.33 2.44 4.35
N ARG A 43 -3.06 1.64 5.38
CA ARG A 43 -2.24 2.03 6.53
C ARG A 43 -0.80 2.31 6.14
N GLY A 44 -0.20 1.46 5.31
CA GLY A 44 1.15 1.65 4.77
C GLY A 44 1.26 2.94 3.94
N THR A 45 0.23 3.27 3.16
CA THR A 45 0.16 4.55 2.43
C THR A 45 0.16 5.75 3.39
N PHE A 46 -0.63 5.69 4.48
CA PHE A 46 -0.64 6.77 5.47
C PHE A 46 0.66 6.87 6.27
N TYR A 47 1.29 5.75 6.60
CA TYR A 47 2.62 5.77 7.21
C TYR A 47 3.66 6.41 6.29
N LEU A 48 3.62 6.13 4.98
CA LEU A 48 4.49 6.76 4.00
C LEU A 48 4.28 8.29 3.97
N LEU A 49 3.03 8.74 3.91
CA LEU A 49 2.69 10.17 3.91
C LEU A 49 3.15 10.90 5.19
N LEU A 50 3.21 10.18 6.32
CA LEU A 50 3.69 10.69 7.61
C LEU A 50 5.21 10.54 7.80
N GLY A 51 5.95 10.05 6.80
CA GLY A 51 7.39 9.80 6.91
C GLY A 51 7.78 8.62 7.81
N GLN A 52 6.81 7.78 8.21
CA GLN A 52 7.05 6.57 9.03
C GLN A 52 7.47 5.39 8.13
N HIS A 53 8.61 5.54 7.45
CA HIS A 53 9.06 4.63 6.40
C HIS A 53 9.17 3.17 6.84
N ASP A 54 9.67 2.88 8.05
CA ASP A 54 9.80 1.49 8.53
C ASP A 54 8.44 0.78 8.68
N LYS A 55 7.42 1.50 9.16
CA LYS A 55 6.08 0.95 9.30
C LYS A 55 5.39 0.82 7.94
N ALA A 56 5.60 1.80 7.06
CA ALA A 56 5.11 1.72 5.69
C ALA A 56 5.70 0.50 4.97
N MET A 57 7.00 0.28 5.09
CA MET A 57 7.69 -0.87 4.51
C MET A 57 7.08 -2.19 4.98
N ALA A 58 6.89 -2.36 6.30
CA ALA A 58 6.33 -3.59 6.86
C ALA A 58 4.93 -3.91 6.31
N ASP A 59 4.04 -2.91 6.26
CA ASP A 59 2.68 -3.09 5.73
C ASP A 59 2.69 -3.38 4.22
N LEU A 60 3.54 -2.68 3.45
CA LEU A 60 3.64 -2.87 2.00
C LEU A 60 4.24 -4.23 1.64
N ASP A 61 5.26 -4.70 2.38
CA ASP A 61 5.89 -6.00 2.18
C ASP A 61 4.90 -7.15 2.39
N GLU A 62 4.05 -7.06 3.41
CA GLU A 62 3.00 -8.06 3.66
C GLU A 62 2.02 -8.13 2.47
N VAL A 63 1.59 -6.97 1.95
CA VAL A 63 0.70 -6.91 0.77
C VAL A 63 1.35 -7.51 -0.47
N ILE A 64 2.62 -7.17 -0.74
CA ILE A 64 3.34 -7.60 -1.95
C ILE A 64 3.55 -9.12 -1.95
N SER A 65 3.87 -9.69 -0.78
CA SER A 65 4.10 -11.12 -0.58
C SER A 65 2.83 -11.97 -0.70
N ASN A 66 1.65 -11.38 -0.55
CA ASN A 66 0.37 -12.10 -0.60
C ASN A 66 -0.14 -12.28 -2.02
N THR A 67 0.18 -13.40 -2.68
CA THR A 67 -0.26 -13.68 -4.06
C THR A 67 -1.74 -14.05 -4.20
N SER A 68 -2.46 -14.25 -3.09
CA SER A 68 -3.90 -14.56 -3.08
C SER A 68 -4.79 -13.32 -3.11
N THR A 69 -4.23 -12.12 -2.91
CA THR A 69 -4.97 -10.86 -3.02
C THR A 69 -5.02 -10.37 -4.47
N ASP A 70 -5.91 -9.40 -4.71
CA ASP A 70 -6.10 -8.80 -6.02
C ASP A 70 -4.79 -8.17 -6.53
N LYS A 71 -4.43 -8.44 -7.79
CA LYS A 71 -3.21 -7.90 -8.40
C LYS A 71 -3.14 -6.38 -8.35
N SER A 72 -4.27 -5.66 -8.42
CA SER A 72 -4.32 -4.20 -8.33
C SER A 72 -3.86 -3.70 -6.95
N VAL A 73 -4.19 -4.42 -5.88
CA VAL A 73 -3.76 -4.10 -4.51
C VAL A 73 -2.25 -4.29 -4.39
N ARG A 74 -1.71 -5.38 -4.93
CA ARG A 74 -0.26 -5.66 -4.96
C ARG A 74 0.50 -4.65 -5.80
N THR A 75 0.00 -4.33 -6.99
CA THR A 75 0.58 -3.32 -7.87
C THR A 75 0.61 -1.95 -7.19
N ASN A 76 -0.45 -1.54 -6.50
CA ASN A 76 -0.45 -0.28 -5.76
C ASN A 76 0.59 -0.29 -4.62
N ALA A 77 0.73 -1.41 -3.90
CA ALA A 77 1.76 -1.53 -2.87
C ALA A 77 3.18 -1.39 -3.44
N LEU A 78 3.46 -2.01 -4.59
CA LEU A 78 4.73 -1.88 -5.31
C LEU A 78 5.00 -0.43 -5.73
N ILE A 79 4.00 0.26 -6.29
CA ILE A 79 4.12 1.69 -6.64
C ILE A 79 4.45 2.53 -5.41
N LYS A 80 3.77 2.29 -4.27
CA LYS A 80 4.00 3.03 -3.03
C LYS A 80 5.40 2.79 -2.46
N ARG A 81 5.88 1.54 -2.50
CA ARG A 81 7.24 1.18 -2.05
C ARG A 81 8.32 1.75 -2.98
N ALA A 82 8.08 1.77 -4.29
CA ALA A 82 8.95 2.43 -5.26
C ALA A 82 9.08 3.94 -4.97
N THR A 83 7.96 4.64 -4.77
CA THR A 83 7.95 6.05 -4.38
C THR A 83 8.72 6.29 -3.07
N MET A 84 8.55 5.42 -2.08
CA MET A 84 9.32 5.49 -0.84
C MET A 84 10.83 5.32 -1.08
N HIS A 85 11.23 4.34 -1.90
CA HIS A 85 12.63 4.15 -2.26
C HIS A 85 13.22 5.35 -3.02
N MET A 86 12.42 6.02 -3.85
CA MET A 86 12.82 7.26 -4.49
C MET A 86 13.03 8.41 -3.48
N GLN A 87 12.13 8.56 -2.49
CA GLN A 87 12.29 9.54 -1.40
C GLN A 87 13.53 9.28 -0.53
N LEU A 88 13.92 8.01 -0.39
CA LEU A 88 15.10 7.57 0.34
C LEU A 88 16.38 7.52 -0.51
N GLU A 89 16.35 8.13 -1.71
CA GLU A 89 17.49 8.18 -2.65
C GLU A 89 18.05 6.79 -3.01
N ASN A 90 17.17 5.78 -3.08
CA ASN A 90 17.51 4.42 -3.50
C ASN A 90 16.89 4.09 -4.87
N PRO A 91 17.43 4.63 -5.98
CA PRO A 91 16.85 4.45 -7.30
C PRO A 91 16.87 3.00 -7.76
N ALA A 92 17.87 2.20 -7.35
CA ALA A 92 17.95 0.80 -7.75
C ALA A 92 16.72 0.00 -7.28
N LYS A 93 16.38 0.10 -5.99
CA LYS A 93 15.18 -0.57 -5.45
C LYS A 93 13.88 0.02 -6.00
N CYS A 94 13.86 1.32 -6.25
CA CYS A 94 12.73 1.97 -6.92
C CYS A 94 12.45 1.34 -8.30
N PHE A 95 13.50 1.16 -9.12
CA PHE A 95 13.36 0.52 -10.43
C PHE A 95 12.92 -0.94 -10.34
N GLU A 96 13.47 -1.71 -9.39
CA GLU A 96 13.06 -3.10 -9.14
C GLU A 96 11.56 -3.20 -8.81
N ASP A 97 11.06 -2.33 -7.91
CA ASP A 97 9.64 -2.31 -7.54
C ASP A 97 8.74 -1.93 -8.70
N PHE A 98 9.15 -0.96 -9.52
CA PHE A 98 8.39 -0.59 -10.71
C PHE A 98 8.37 -1.69 -11.77
N GLU A 99 9.47 -2.41 -11.95
CA GLU A 99 9.51 -3.57 -12.86
C GLU A 99 8.57 -4.68 -12.35
N ALA A 100 8.62 -4.99 -11.06
CA ALA A 100 7.70 -5.93 -10.44
C ALA A 100 6.24 -5.48 -10.56
N ALA A 101 5.96 -4.18 -10.49
CA ALA A 101 4.62 -3.63 -10.68
C ALA A 101 4.11 -3.87 -12.10
N VAL A 102 4.96 -3.62 -13.12
CA VAL A 102 4.64 -3.90 -14.53
C VAL A 102 4.39 -5.38 -14.76
N GLN A 103 5.20 -6.26 -14.15
CA GLN A 103 5.00 -7.71 -14.26
C GLN A 103 3.71 -8.18 -13.58
N THR A 104 3.31 -7.53 -12.48
CA THR A 104 2.10 -7.89 -11.71
C THR A 104 0.82 -7.42 -12.41
N ASP A 105 0.79 -6.20 -12.93
CA ASP A 105 -0.33 -5.69 -13.71
C ASP A 105 0.12 -4.79 -14.86
N PRO A 106 0.42 -5.36 -16.04
CA PRO A 106 0.95 -4.62 -17.19
C PRO A 106 0.04 -3.49 -17.71
N ASN A 107 -1.25 -3.59 -17.41
CA ASN A 107 -2.29 -2.67 -17.89
C ASN A 107 -2.56 -1.52 -16.89
N CYS A 108 -1.90 -1.49 -15.74
CA CYS A 108 -2.07 -0.43 -14.76
C CYS A 108 -1.34 0.85 -15.22
N GLY A 109 -2.11 1.83 -15.73
CA GLY A 109 -1.59 3.10 -16.22
C GLY A 109 -0.83 3.92 -15.17
N ASP A 110 -1.22 3.81 -13.90
CA ASP A 110 -0.61 4.52 -12.77
C ASP A 110 0.89 4.22 -12.64
N ILE A 111 1.31 3.01 -13.02
CA ILE A 111 2.73 2.62 -12.99
C ILE A 111 3.56 3.56 -13.86
N TYR A 112 3.10 3.83 -15.09
CA TYR A 112 3.85 4.67 -16.03
C TYR A 112 3.82 6.15 -15.63
N HIS A 113 2.74 6.60 -14.98
CA HIS A 113 2.67 7.93 -14.41
C HIS A 113 3.73 8.12 -13.31
N HIS A 114 3.83 7.16 -12.38
CA HIS A 114 4.78 7.25 -11.27
C HIS A 114 6.24 6.95 -11.65
N ARG A 115 6.49 6.18 -12.73
CA ARG A 115 7.84 5.94 -13.25
C ARG A 115 8.45 7.14 -13.98
N GLY A 116 7.62 8.02 -14.52
CA GLY A 116 8.05 9.18 -15.31
C GLY A 116 8.28 10.46 -14.49
N GLN A 117 7.96 10.42 -13.19
CA GLN A 117 8.14 11.50 -12.22
C GLN A 117 9.51 11.37 -11.53
#